data_AF-A0A1D2N282-F1
#
_entry.id   AF-A0A1D2N282-F1
#
_cell.length_a   1.000
_cell.length_b   1.000
_cell.length_c   1.000
_cell.angle_alpha   90.00
_cell.angle_beta   90.00
_cell.angle_gamma   90.00
#
_symmetry.space_group_name_H-M   'P 1'
#
loop_
_entity.id
_entity.type
_entity.pdbx_description
1 polymer ?
#
loop_
_entity_poly.entity_id
_entity_poly.type
_entity_poly.pdbx_seq_one_letter_code
_entity_poly.pdbx_strand_id
1 'polypeptide(L)'
;MMAKLRTITGSITPWLIAFTLCVSFMNSSAHVGLTFPPARKFDLDFLDNIRTKPPCGMPRGTIKTSLVSGSTFNVTWHLSYPHRGGYRLELMDSQERTLLDLTPKNGNESFIKGNP
;
A
#
# COMPACT_ATOMS: atom_id res chain seq x y z
N MET A 1 7.06 -24.14 57.58
CA MET A 1 6.67 -24.38 56.17
C MET A 1 7.23 -23.23 55.34
N MET A 2 8.40 -23.38 54.72
CA MET A 2 9.06 -22.32 53.94
C MET A 2 8.76 -22.52 52.45
N ALA A 3 8.03 -21.59 51.84
CA ALA A 3 7.80 -21.56 50.40
C ALA A 3 9.04 -21.00 49.71
N LYS A 4 9.66 -21.80 48.84
CA LYS A 4 10.83 -21.42 48.06
C LYS A 4 10.34 -20.65 46.82
N LEU A 5 10.37 -19.32 46.88
CA LEU A 5 10.04 -18.47 45.74
C LEU A 5 11.15 -18.64 44.69
N ARG A 6 10.84 -19.36 43.61
CA ARG A 6 11.76 -19.52 42.47
C ARG A 6 11.71 -18.24 41.65
N THR A 7 12.74 -17.42 41.76
CA THR A 7 12.96 -16.29 40.85
C THR A 7 13.19 -16.84 39.45
N ILE A 8 12.23 -16.60 38.54
CA ILE A 8 12.38 -16.94 37.12
C ILE A 8 13.31 -15.90 36.50
N THR A 9 14.63 -16.11 36.62
CA THR A 9 15.64 -15.37 35.85
C THR A 9 15.77 -16.01 34.46
N GLY A 10 14.67 -16.05 33.70
CA GLY A 10 14.70 -16.43 32.29
C GLY A 10 15.22 -15.26 31.47
N SER A 11 16.27 -15.48 30.68
CA SER A 11 16.86 -14.47 29.78
C SER A 11 15.83 -14.03 28.74
N ILE A 12 15.10 -12.95 29.02
CA ILE A 12 14.05 -12.37 28.16
C ILE A 12 14.68 -11.57 27.00
N THR A 13 15.92 -11.11 27.21
CA THR A 13 16.72 -10.29 26.29
C THR A 13 16.92 -10.87 24.87
N PRO A 14 17.32 -12.14 24.68
CA PRO A 14 17.53 -12.69 23.33
C PRO A 14 16.22 -12.80 22.53
N TRP A 15 15.09 -13.08 23.20
CA TRP A 15 13.78 -13.14 22.57
C TRP A 15 13.30 -11.78 22.12
N LEU A 16 13.52 -10.75 22.95
CA LEU A 16 13.21 -9.36 22.58
C LEU A 16 14.05 -8.90 21.39
N ILE A 17 15.36 -9.18 21.39
CA ILE A 17 16.26 -8.84 20.28
C ILE A 17 15.81 -9.53 18.98
N ALA A 18 15.56 -10.85 19.03
CA ALA A 18 15.08 -11.61 17.87
C ALA A 18 13.73 -11.10 17.34
N PHE A 19 12.80 -10.75 18.24
CA PHE A 19 11.52 -10.16 17.86
C PHE A 19 11.69 -8.80 17.17
N THR A 20 12.50 -7.88 17.74
CA THR A 20 12.79 -6.59 17.09
C THR A 20 13.47 -6.75 15.74
N LEU A 21 14.42 -7.67 15.59
CA LEU A 21 15.04 -7.97 14.30
C LEU A 21 14.01 -8.48 13.29
N CYS A 22 13.16 -9.43 13.68
CA CYS A 22 12.14 -10.01 12.79
C CYS A 22 11.13 -8.96 12.29
N VAL A 23 10.65 -8.08 13.17
CA VAL A 23 9.71 -7.00 12.81
C VAL A 23 10.35 -5.98 11.86
N SER A 24 11.66 -5.76 11.97
CA SER A 24 12.39 -4.81 11.11
C SER A 24 12.49 -5.25 9.64
N PHE A 25 12.31 -6.54 9.34
CA PHE A 25 12.34 -7.07 7.97
C PHE A 25 11.00 -7.01 7.24
N MET A 26 9.91 -6.58 7.88
CA MET A 26 8.57 -6.51 7.26
C MET A 26 8.32 -5.23 6.46
N ASN A 27 9.32 -4.74 5.72
CA ASN A 27 9.09 -3.66 4.77
C ASN A 27 8.45 -4.23 3.50
N SER A 28 7.14 -4.08 3.37
CA SER A 28 6.47 -4.38 2.10
C SER A 28 6.66 -3.21 1.16
N SER A 29 7.48 -3.39 0.13
CA SER A 29 7.39 -2.59 -1.10
C SER A 29 6.26 -3.18 -1.94
N ALA A 30 5.40 -2.34 -2.51
CA ALA A 30 4.48 -2.75 -3.55
C ALA A 30 4.94 -2.09 -4.85
N HIS A 31 5.04 -2.88 -5.93
CA HIS A 31 5.41 -2.40 -7.25
C HIS A 31 4.15 -2.20 -8.09
N VAL A 32 3.68 -0.97 -8.26
CA VAL A 32 2.56 -0.65 -9.14
C VAL A 32 2.71 0.74 -9.75
N GLY A 33 2.56 0.83 -11.07
CA GLY A 33 2.62 2.08 -11.83
C GLY A 33 1.51 2.11 -12.88
N LEU A 34 0.73 3.20 -12.93
CA LEU A 34 -0.33 3.37 -13.93
C LEU A 34 0.30 3.62 -15.32
N THR A 35 -0.03 2.77 -16.28
CA THR A 35 0.36 2.96 -17.69
C THR A 35 -0.69 3.77 -18.45
N PHE A 36 -1.97 3.62 -18.10
CA PHE A 36 -3.04 4.50 -18.57
C PHE A 36 -4.13 4.71 -17.50
N PRO A 37 -4.53 5.95 -17.20
CA PRO A 37 -3.83 7.18 -17.56
C PRO A 37 -2.40 7.16 -16.98
N PRO A 38 -1.41 7.81 -17.62
CA PRO A 38 -0.03 7.73 -17.18
C PRO A 38 0.11 8.23 -15.74
N ALA A 39 0.95 7.56 -14.95
CA ALA A 39 1.22 7.97 -13.58
C ALA A 39 1.92 9.34 -13.50
N ARG A 40 2.04 9.87 -12.28
CA ARG A 40 2.77 11.13 -12.02
C ARG A 40 4.25 10.96 -12.37
N LYS A 41 4.90 12.08 -12.73
CA LYS A 41 6.29 12.08 -13.21
C LYS A 41 7.26 11.36 -12.24
N PHE A 42 8.22 10.71 -12.90
CA PHE A 42 9.13 9.64 -12.47
C PHE A 42 8.52 8.25 -12.52
N ASP A 43 7.19 8.11 -12.55
CA ASP A 43 6.45 6.85 -12.75
C ASP A 43 7.15 5.68 -12.05
N LEU A 44 7.46 5.91 -10.77
CA LEU A 44 8.15 4.93 -9.95
C LEU A 44 7.12 3.88 -9.58
N ASP A 45 7.41 2.63 -9.93
CA ASP A 45 6.57 1.52 -9.54
C ASP A 45 6.72 1.20 -8.05
N PHE A 46 7.81 1.59 -7.39
CA PHE A 46 7.99 1.46 -5.93
C PHE A 46 7.81 2.79 -5.19
N LEU A 47 6.80 2.85 -4.31
CA LEU A 47 6.59 3.97 -3.39
C LEU A 47 6.44 3.43 -1.96
N ASP A 48 7.34 3.82 -1.07
CA ASP A 48 7.32 3.39 0.33
C ASP A 48 6.71 4.45 1.27
N ASN A 49 6.25 4.03 2.43
CA ASN A 49 5.58 4.90 3.41
C ASN A 49 6.55 5.83 4.19
N ILE A 50 7.87 5.67 4.02
CA ILE A 50 8.89 6.46 4.73
C ILE A 50 9.27 7.69 3.90
N ARG A 51 9.40 7.53 2.59
CA ARG A 51 9.92 8.52 1.65
C ARG A 51 8.81 9.23 0.87
N THR A 52 7.61 8.66 0.83
CA THR A 52 6.50 9.18 0.03
C THR A 52 5.32 9.58 0.91
N LYS A 53 4.52 10.54 0.45
CA LYS A 53 3.37 11.05 1.19
C LYS A 53 2.06 10.62 0.52
N PRO A 54 1.04 10.21 1.29
CA PRO A 54 -0.29 9.97 0.72
C PRO A 54 -0.87 11.27 0.13
N PRO A 55 -1.84 11.19 -0.79
CA PRO A 55 -2.49 9.96 -1.27
C PRO A 55 -1.80 9.30 -2.46
N CYS A 56 -0.96 10.01 -3.21
CA CYS A 56 -0.40 9.52 -4.47
C CYS A 56 1.11 9.22 -4.45
N GLY A 57 1.80 9.43 -3.31
CA GLY A 57 3.23 9.21 -3.14
C GLY A 57 4.17 10.16 -3.91
N MET A 58 3.68 10.80 -4.99
CA MET A 58 4.42 11.73 -5.84
C MET A 58 3.73 13.09 -5.95
N PRO A 59 4.47 14.21 -6.10
CA PRO A 59 3.89 15.54 -6.32
C PRO A 59 3.02 15.61 -7.57
N ARG A 60 2.03 16.50 -7.58
CA ARG A 60 1.11 16.69 -8.71
C ARG A 60 1.90 17.03 -9.98
N GLY A 61 1.67 16.23 -11.03
CA GLY A 61 2.27 16.43 -12.35
C GLY A 61 1.52 17.46 -13.21
N THR A 62 2.10 17.77 -14.36
CA THR A 62 1.50 18.66 -15.38
C THR A 62 0.76 17.92 -16.47
N ILE A 63 1.08 16.64 -16.68
CA ILE A 63 0.42 15.76 -17.66
C ILE A 63 -1.01 15.48 -17.18
N LYS A 64 -1.97 15.61 -18.09
CA LYS A 64 -3.38 15.36 -17.85
C LYS A 64 -3.95 14.48 -18.96
N THR A 65 -4.86 13.59 -18.59
CA THR A 65 -5.67 12.83 -19.53
C THR A 65 -7.07 13.40 -19.54
N SER A 66 -7.55 13.79 -20.73
CA SER A 66 -8.93 14.22 -20.94
C SER A 66 -9.76 13.04 -21.40
N LEU A 67 -10.86 12.77 -20.70
CA LEU A 67 -11.78 11.67 -20.98
C LEU A 67 -13.15 12.25 -21.33
N VAL A 68 -13.85 11.62 -22.27
CA VAL A 68 -15.20 12.05 -22.66
C VAL A 68 -16.17 11.66 -21.55
N SER A 69 -16.99 12.61 -21.09
CA SER A 69 -18.00 12.33 -20.06
C SER A 69 -18.96 11.23 -20.52
N GLY A 70 -19.22 10.26 -19.65
CA GLY A 70 -20.09 9.11 -19.95
C GLY A 70 -19.45 8.02 -20.80
N SER A 71 -18.20 8.17 -21.24
CA SER A 71 -17.48 7.12 -21.95
C SER A 71 -16.88 6.09 -21.01
N THR A 72 -16.72 4.86 -21.51
CA THR A 72 -15.95 3.81 -20.85
C THR A 72 -14.50 3.87 -21.32
N PHE A 73 -13.57 3.66 -20.40
CA PHE A 73 -12.14 3.58 -20.72
C PHE A 73 -11.47 2.51 -19.86
N ASN A 74 -10.40 1.93 -20.40
CA ASN A 74 -9.62 0.92 -19.68
C ASN A 74 -8.53 1.62 -18.87
N VAL A 75 -8.46 1.33 -17.57
CA VAL A 75 -7.31 1.69 -16.74
C VAL A 75 -6.31 0.55 -16.80
N THR A 76 -5.06 0.85 -17.08
CA THR A 76 -3.98 -0.14 -17.15
C THR A 76 -2.83 0.27 -16.25
N TRP A 77 -2.19 -0.73 -15.65
CA TRP A 77 -1.02 -0.58 -14.80
C TRP A 77 -0.08 -1.74 -15.02
N HIS A 78 1.17 -1.58 -14.60
CA HIS A 78 2.13 -2.68 -14.55
C HIS A 78 2.45 -3.06 -13.09
N LEU A 79 2.92 -4.29 -12.89
CA LEU A 79 3.56 -4.74 -11.67
C LEU A 79 4.85 -5.45 -12.05
N SER A 80 6.00 -4.84 -11.77
CA SER A 80 7.30 -5.44 -12.09
C SER A 80 7.59 -6.68 -11.23
N TYR A 81 7.10 -6.69 -10.00
CA TYR A 81 7.19 -7.82 -9.09
C TYR A 81 5.84 -8.04 -8.38
N PRO A 82 5.15 -9.16 -8.62
CA PRO A 82 3.88 -9.44 -7.97
C PRO A 82 4.07 -9.62 -6.46
N HIS A 83 3.42 -8.76 -5.67
CA HIS A 83 3.36 -8.89 -4.22
C HIS A 83 2.00 -9.41 -3.77
N ARG A 84 1.97 -10.14 -2.65
CA ARG A 84 0.71 -10.49 -1.99
C ARG A 84 0.02 -9.21 -1.54
N GLY A 85 -1.29 -9.12 -1.77
CA GLY A 85 -2.06 -7.97 -1.33
C GLY A 85 -3.37 -7.85 -2.07
N GLY A 86 -3.62 -6.66 -2.57
CA GLY A 86 -4.87 -6.30 -3.21
C GLY A 86 -4.82 -4.91 -3.82
N TYR A 87 -5.91 -4.50 -4.47
CA TYR A 87 -6.03 -3.17 -5.07
C TYR A 87 -7.32 -2.47 -4.66
N ARG A 88 -7.26 -1.15 -4.66
CA ARG A 88 -8.37 -0.22 -4.48
C ARG A 88 -8.21 0.91 -5.49
N LEU A 89 -9.30 1.28 -6.15
CA LEU A 89 -9.32 2.35 -7.15
C LEU A 89 -10.26 3.45 -6.67
N GLU A 90 -9.74 4.67 -6.57
CA GLU A 90 -10.52 5.82 -6.10
C GLU A 90 -10.34 7.01 -7.03
N LEU A 91 -11.44 7.70 -7.30
CA LEU A 91 -11.44 9.00 -7.98
C LEU A 91 -11.40 10.10 -6.92
N MET A 92 -10.48 11.04 -7.09
CA MET A 92 -10.31 12.19 -6.19
C MET A 92 -10.47 13.52 -6.94
N ASP A 93 -10.85 14.57 -6.23
CA ASP A 93 -10.90 15.93 -6.74
C ASP A 93 -9.52 16.64 -6.71
N SER A 94 -9.49 17.91 -7.14
CA SER A 94 -8.28 18.74 -7.12
C SER A 94 -7.73 19.01 -5.72
N GLN A 95 -8.55 18.85 -4.69
CA GLN A 95 -8.22 19.03 -3.27
C GLN A 95 -7.85 17.69 -2.61
N GLU A 96 -7.67 16.63 -3.41
CA GLU A 96 -7.30 15.30 -2.95
C GLU A 96 -8.37 14.66 -2.04
N ARG A 97 -9.62 15.07 -2.19
CA ARG A 97 -10.77 14.45 -1.51
C ARG A 97 -11.32 13.34 -2.38
N THR A 98 -11.57 12.17 -1.80
CA THR A 98 -12.23 11.06 -2.49
C THR A 98 -13.65 11.45 -2.90
N LEU A 99 -13.95 11.32 -4.19
CA LEU A 99 -15.27 11.52 -4.78
C LEU A 99 -16.01 10.20 -4.98
N LEU A 100 -15.30 9.17 -5.43
CA LEU A 100 -15.90 7.88 -5.80
C LEU A 100 -14.92 6.73 -5.57
N ASP A 101 -15.44 5.63 -5.04
CA ASP A 101 -14.74 4.35 -4.94
C ASP A 101 -15.14 3.49 -6.15
N LEU A 102 -14.15 3.24 -7.01
CA LEU A 102 -14.29 2.46 -8.25
C LEU A 102 -13.90 0.99 -8.05
N THR A 103 -13.51 0.61 -6.83
CA THR A 103 -13.13 -0.76 -6.52
C THR A 103 -14.35 -1.67 -6.64
N PRO A 104 -14.28 -2.77 -7.41
CA PRO A 104 -15.36 -3.76 -7.42
C PRO A 104 -15.61 -4.26 -5.99
N LYS A 105 -16.87 -4.23 -5.53
CA LYS A 105 -17.20 -4.65 -4.16
C LYS A 105 -17.87 -6.02 -4.17
N ASN A 106 -17.20 -7.00 -3.59
CA ASN A 106 -17.78 -8.28 -3.22
C ASN A 106 -18.04 -8.26 -1.70
N GLY A 107 -19.09 -7.56 -1.28
CA GLY A 107 -19.47 -7.41 0.13
C GLY A 107 -18.86 -6.17 0.81
N ASN A 108 -18.48 -6.32 2.08
CA ASN A 108 -18.08 -5.19 2.94
C ASN A 108 -16.57 -4.88 2.94
N GLU A 109 -15.78 -5.50 2.04
CA GLU A 109 -14.34 -5.24 1.95
C GLU A 109 -14.06 -3.92 1.21
N SER A 110 -13.05 -3.16 1.67
CA SER A 110 -12.64 -1.88 1.08
C SER A 110 -11.61 -2.00 -0.04
N PHE A 111 -11.15 -3.22 -0.34
CA PHE A 111 -10.18 -3.53 -1.39
C PHE A 111 -10.38 -4.98 -1.87
N ILE A 112 -9.97 -5.27 -3.10
CA ILE A 112 -9.97 -6.64 -3.63
C ILE A 112 -8.70 -7.35 -3.18
N LYS A 113 -8.83 -8.49 -2.51
CA LYS A 113 -7.71 -9.38 -2.16
C LYS A 113 -7.39 -10.32 -3.31
N GLY A 114 -6.11 -10.61 -3.52
CA GLY A 114 -5.67 -11.63 -4.47
C GLY A 114 -4.36 -11.26 -5.14
N ASN A 115 -3.88 -12.17 -5.98
CA ASN A 115 -2.85 -11.81 -6.96
C ASN A 115 -3.57 -11.06 -8.10
N PRO A 116 -3.25 -9.78 -8.34
CA PRO A 116 -3.79 -9.05 -9.48
C PRO A 116 -3.36 -9.66 -10.81
#